data_AF-A0A6V7PAV6-F1
#
_entry.id   AF-A0A6V7PAV6-F1
#
_cell.length_a   1.000
_cell.length_b   1.000
_cell.length_c   1.000
_cell.angle_alpha   90.00
_cell.angle_beta   90.00
_cell.angle_gamma   90.00
#
_symmetry.space_group_name_H-M   'P 1'
#
loop_
_entity.id
_entity.type
_entity.pdbx_description
1 polymer ?
#
loop_
_entity_poly.entity_id
_entity_poly.type
_entity_poly.pdbx_seq_one_letter_code
_entity_poly.pdbx_strand_id
1 'polypeptide(L)'
;MAERGGERGGFGRGFGGGGRGGRGDRGRGGRGGRRGGPRQEEEKWVPVTKLGRLVKEGKIRSMEQIYLHSLPVKEHQIVETLVSGLKDEVMKIMPVQKQTRAGQRTRFKAFVVVGDGNGHVGLGVKCSKEVATAIRGAIILAKLSVTGKCGSVTVRMVPAPRGAGIVAARVPKKVLQFAGIEDVFTSSRGSTKTLGNFVKATFDCLMKTYGFLTPDFWRETRFTKSPFQEYTDFLAKPTKAILLDEAEKVEA
;
A
#
# COMPACT_ATOMS: atom_id res chain seq x y z
N MET A 1 -54.39 49.64 -15.58
CA MET A 1 -55.62 48.85 -15.36
C MET A 1 -55.20 47.39 -15.23
N ALA A 2 -55.48 46.81 -14.05
CA ALA A 2 -55.59 45.41 -13.60
C ALA A 2 -55.11 44.24 -14.50
N GLU A 3 -54.76 43.04 -14.01
CA GLU A 3 -54.29 42.42 -12.75
C GLU A 3 -54.27 40.90 -13.06
N ARG A 4 -53.46 40.11 -12.32
CA ARG A 4 -53.52 38.63 -12.11
C ARG A 4 -53.20 37.72 -13.32
N GLY A 5 -52.52 36.58 -13.18
CA GLY A 5 -52.07 35.80 -12.02
C GLY A 5 -51.87 34.34 -12.49
N GLY A 6 -50.91 33.60 -11.93
CA GLY A 6 -50.69 32.19 -12.27
C GLY A 6 -49.44 31.61 -11.62
N GLU A 7 -49.65 30.87 -10.53
CA GLU A 7 -48.70 30.48 -9.48
C GLU A 7 -47.64 29.41 -9.81
N ARG A 8 -46.61 29.45 -8.94
CA ARG A 8 -45.61 28.42 -8.64
C ARG A 8 -46.23 27.05 -8.34
N GLY A 9 -45.59 25.99 -8.84
CA GLY A 9 -45.60 24.66 -8.22
C GLY A 9 -44.29 23.96 -8.59
N GLY A 10 -43.56 23.27 -7.73
CA GLY A 10 -43.87 22.77 -6.39
C GLY A 10 -42.94 21.57 -6.16
N PHE A 11 -42.24 21.59 -5.03
CA PHE A 11 -41.21 20.66 -4.59
C PHE A 11 -41.71 19.22 -4.39
N GLY A 12 -40.79 18.25 -4.56
CA GLY A 12 -40.72 17.05 -3.71
C GLY A 12 -41.62 15.86 -4.05
N ARG A 13 -41.09 14.87 -4.80
CA ARG A 13 -41.62 13.49 -4.72
C ARG A 13 -40.93 12.75 -3.56
N GLY A 14 -41.51 12.90 -2.38
CA GLY A 14 -41.27 12.01 -1.25
C GLY A 14 -41.82 10.61 -1.55
N PHE A 15 -41.02 9.59 -1.28
CA PHE A 15 -41.43 8.18 -1.29
C PHE A 15 -42.24 7.91 -0.01
N GLY A 16 -43.56 8.10 -0.08
CA GLY A 16 -44.53 7.69 0.93
C GLY A 16 -45.14 6.33 0.57
N GLY A 17 -45.11 5.40 1.53
CA GLY A 17 -45.71 4.07 1.39
C GLY A 17 -47.24 4.09 1.39
N GLY A 18 -47.83 3.06 0.78
CA GLY A 18 -49.25 2.76 0.81
C GLY A 18 -49.53 1.46 0.08
N GLY A 19 -50.08 0.47 0.77
CA GLY A 19 -50.15 -0.92 0.31
C GLY A 19 -51.40 -1.29 -0.51
N ARG A 20 -51.45 -2.60 -0.81
CA ARG A 20 -52.56 -3.44 -1.30
C ARG A 20 -53.04 -3.23 -2.74
N GLY A 21 -52.78 -4.24 -3.58
CA GLY A 21 -53.63 -4.58 -4.71
C GLY A 21 -52.90 -5.32 -5.84
N GLY A 22 -53.37 -6.52 -6.19
CA GLY A 22 -53.20 -7.07 -7.54
C GLY A 22 -52.42 -8.38 -7.65
N ARG A 23 -53.16 -9.50 -7.59
CA ARG A 23 -52.80 -10.75 -8.29
C ARG A 23 -52.48 -10.41 -9.75
N GLY A 24 -51.32 -10.86 -10.23
CA GLY A 24 -50.92 -10.74 -11.62
C GLY A 24 -49.75 -11.67 -11.88
N ASP A 25 -50.08 -12.87 -12.33
CA ASP A 25 -49.15 -13.86 -12.89
C ASP A 25 -48.33 -13.19 -14.00
N ARG A 26 -47.04 -12.98 -13.75
CA ARG A 26 -46.07 -12.57 -14.77
C ARG A 26 -44.84 -13.42 -14.62
N GLY A 27 -44.84 -14.49 -15.42
CA GLY A 27 -43.65 -15.03 -16.08
C GLY A 27 -42.49 -15.39 -15.16
N ARG A 28 -42.25 -16.70 -15.01
CA ARG A 28 -40.91 -17.25 -14.75
C ARG A 28 -39.97 -16.83 -15.89
N GLY A 29 -39.56 -15.57 -15.91
CA GLY A 29 -38.38 -15.12 -16.63
C GLY A 29 -37.19 -15.68 -15.88
N GLY A 30 -36.59 -16.72 -16.43
CA GLY A 30 -35.32 -17.25 -15.95
C GLY A 30 -34.37 -16.08 -15.74
N ARG A 31 -33.89 -15.92 -14.50
CA ARG A 31 -32.79 -15.00 -14.21
C ARG A 31 -31.63 -15.48 -15.05
N GLY A 32 -31.45 -14.84 -16.21
CA GLY A 32 -30.29 -14.99 -17.05
C GLY A 32 -29.09 -14.97 -16.14
N GLY A 33 -28.31 -16.05 -16.19
CA GLY A 33 -27.07 -16.17 -15.44
C GLY A 33 -26.31 -14.86 -15.62
N ARG A 34 -25.83 -14.30 -14.51
CA ARG A 34 -24.82 -13.24 -14.57
C ARG A 34 -23.72 -13.81 -15.46
N ARG A 35 -23.68 -13.39 -16.73
CA ARG A 35 -22.53 -13.59 -17.61
C ARG A 35 -21.35 -13.14 -16.78
N GLY A 36 -20.48 -14.09 -16.44
CA GLY A 36 -19.23 -13.80 -15.79
C GLY A 36 -18.61 -12.66 -16.57
N GLY A 37 -18.39 -11.54 -15.88
CA GLY A 37 -17.68 -10.41 -16.48
C GLY A 37 -16.38 -10.93 -17.10
N PRO A 38 -15.92 -10.33 -18.21
CA PRO A 38 -14.67 -10.73 -18.83
C PRO A 38 -13.60 -10.93 -17.77
N ARG A 39 -12.85 -12.04 -17.92
CA ARG A 39 -11.61 -12.31 -17.20
C ARG A 39 -10.84 -10.99 -17.15
N GLN A 40 -10.51 -10.48 -15.96
CA GLN A 40 -9.77 -9.24 -15.79
C GLN A 40 -8.53 -9.33 -16.69
N GLU A 41 -8.56 -8.66 -17.85
CA GLU A 41 -7.35 -8.32 -18.59
C GLU A 41 -6.46 -7.61 -17.57
N GLU A 42 -5.18 -7.98 -17.52
CA GLU A 42 -4.22 -7.30 -16.63
C GLU A 42 -4.31 -5.80 -16.91
N GLU A 43 -4.91 -5.08 -15.96
CA GLU A 43 -5.26 -3.69 -16.14
C GLU A 43 -3.96 -2.90 -16.25
N LYS A 44 -3.59 -2.51 -17.48
CA LYS A 44 -2.36 -1.78 -17.79
C LYS A 44 -2.27 -0.57 -16.87
N TRP A 45 -1.22 -0.50 -16.03
CA TRP A 45 -1.08 0.58 -15.05
C TRP A 45 -1.04 1.96 -15.72
N VAL A 46 -2.02 2.80 -15.37
CA VAL A 46 -2.06 4.21 -15.73
C VAL A 46 -1.66 5.06 -14.51
N PRO A 47 -0.47 5.67 -14.51
CA PRO A 47 0.02 6.41 -13.35
C PRO A 47 -0.74 7.71 -13.19
N VAL A 48 -1.09 8.03 -11.95
CA VAL A 48 -1.83 9.26 -11.60
C VAL A 48 -0.91 10.33 -10.99
N THR A 49 0.21 9.90 -10.40
CA THR A 49 1.21 10.79 -9.81
C THR A 49 2.27 11.23 -10.81
N LYS A 50 2.93 12.36 -10.52
CA LYS A 50 4.14 12.81 -11.25
C LYS A 50 5.24 11.74 -11.16
N LEU A 51 5.42 11.16 -9.98
CA LEU A 51 6.40 10.09 -9.72
C LEU A 51 6.09 8.84 -10.56
N GLY A 52 4.85 8.36 -10.54
CA GLY A 52 4.43 7.20 -11.33
C GLY A 52 4.63 7.40 -12.83
N ARG A 53 4.37 8.61 -13.35
CA ARG A 53 4.64 8.95 -14.75
C ARG A 53 6.13 8.87 -15.10
N LEU A 54 7.00 9.39 -14.24
CA LEU A 54 8.45 9.32 -14.44
C LEU A 54 8.99 7.88 -14.39
N VAL A 55 8.43 7.05 -13.50
CA VAL A 55 8.83 5.64 -13.34
C VAL A 55 8.34 4.82 -14.53
N LYS A 56 7.08 4.98 -14.95
CA LYS A 56 6.52 4.26 -16.10
C LYS A 56 7.29 4.56 -17.39
N GLU A 57 7.73 5.80 -17.57
CA GLU A 57 8.54 6.23 -18.72
C GLU A 57 10.03 5.82 -18.61
N GLY A 58 10.46 5.21 -17.50
CA GLY A 58 11.85 4.78 -17.29
C GLY A 58 12.84 5.93 -17.03
N LYS A 59 12.35 7.12 -16.66
CA LYS A 59 13.18 8.28 -16.31
C LYS A 59 13.77 8.16 -14.92
N ILE A 60 13.04 7.53 -14.01
CA ILE A 60 13.56 7.08 -12.72
C ILE A 60 13.82 5.58 -12.84
N ARG A 61 15.09 5.19 -12.71
CA ARG A 61 15.53 3.81 -12.92
C ARG A 61 15.72 3.03 -11.62
N SER A 62 15.88 3.71 -10.49
CA SER A 62 16.17 3.06 -9.22
C SER A 62 15.37 3.63 -8.06
N MET A 63 15.19 2.79 -7.03
CA MET A 63 14.52 3.18 -5.80
C MET A 63 15.37 4.17 -4.98
N GLU A 64 16.71 4.10 -5.07
CA GLU A 64 17.58 4.99 -4.29
C GLU A 64 17.41 6.46 -4.70
N GLN A 65 17.14 6.73 -5.97
CA GLN A 65 16.89 8.09 -6.45
C GLN A 65 15.64 8.69 -5.78
N ILE A 66 14.63 7.87 -5.50
CA ILE A 66 13.40 8.29 -4.80
C ILE A 66 13.72 8.54 -3.32
N TYR A 67 14.49 7.66 -2.69
CA TYR A 67 14.89 7.78 -1.29
C TYR A 67 15.79 8.99 -1.02
N LEU A 68 16.75 9.28 -1.90
CA LEU A 68 17.67 10.41 -1.78
C LEU A 68 16.93 11.75 -1.66
N HIS A 69 15.86 11.93 -2.43
CA HIS A 69 15.04 13.14 -2.41
C HIS A 69 13.82 13.03 -1.49
N SER A 70 13.72 11.96 -0.68
CA SER A 70 12.63 11.74 0.27
C SER A 70 11.23 11.87 -0.36
N LEU A 71 11.07 11.41 -1.61
CA LEU A 71 9.82 11.55 -2.34
C LEU A 71 8.80 10.51 -1.88
N PRO A 72 7.56 10.91 -1.53
CA PRO A 72 6.56 9.97 -1.04
C PRO A 72 5.99 9.10 -2.18
N VAL A 73 6.14 7.79 -2.04
CA VAL A 73 5.54 6.79 -2.93
C VAL A 73 4.07 6.58 -2.55
N LYS A 74 3.16 6.81 -3.49
CA LYS A 74 1.70 6.68 -3.29
C LYS A 74 1.04 5.59 -4.13
N GLU A 75 1.79 5.00 -5.05
CA GLU A 75 1.33 3.93 -5.95
C GLU A 75 2.23 2.72 -5.73
N HIS A 76 1.64 1.54 -5.48
CA HIS A 76 2.42 0.33 -5.16
C HIS A 76 3.14 -0.22 -6.39
N GLN A 77 2.59 0.06 -7.57
CA GLN A 77 3.14 -0.32 -8.87
C GLN A 77 4.52 0.29 -9.12
N ILE A 78 4.82 1.45 -8.53
CA ILE A 78 6.17 2.05 -8.58
C ILE A 78 7.19 1.11 -7.97
N VAL A 79 6.86 0.48 -6.83
CA VAL A 79 7.77 -0.43 -6.15
C VAL A 79 7.85 -1.78 -6.89
N GLU A 80 6.75 -2.23 -7.49
CA GLU A 80 6.73 -3.46 -8.30
C GLU A 80 7.57 -3.35 -9.58
N THR A 81 7.64 -2.16 -10.18
CA THR A 81 8.43 -1.91 -11.39
C THR A 81 9.90 -1.67 -11.08
N LEU A 82 10.22 -0.97 -9.99
CA LEU A 82 11.60 -0.63 -9.63
C LEU A 82 12.33 -1.75 -8.87
N VAL A 83 11.61 -2.57 -8.10
CA VAL A 83 12.19 -3.64 -7.29
C VAL A 83 11.68 -4.99 -7.78
N SER A 84 12.49 -5.68 -8.56
CA SER A 84 12.21 -7.05 -9.02
C SER A 84 12.40 -8.07 -7.90
N GLY A 85 11.59 -9.14 -7.87
CA GLY A 85 11.81 -10.27 -6.96
C GLY A 85 11.27 -10.09 -5.54
N LEU A 86 10.38 -9.12 -5.31
CA LEU A 86 9.68 -8.94 -4.03
C LEU A 86 8.93 -10.22 -3.63
N LYS A 87 9.28 -10.76 -2.46
CA LYS A 87 8.59 -11.87 -1.81
C LYS A 87 7.72 -11.32 -0.68
N ASP A 88 6.50 -11.83 -0.55
CA ASP A 88 5.58 -11.51 0.54
C ASP A 88 5.39 -12.69 1.49
N GLU A 89 5.31 -12.39 2.79
CA GLU A 89 4.99 -13.38 3.82
C GLU A 89 3.97 -12.85 4.82
N VAL A 90 2.92 -13.65 5.04
CA VAL A 90 1.91 -13.36 6.06
C VAL A 90 2.44 -13.78 7.44
N MET A 91 2.70 -12.80 8.31
CA MET A 91 3.24 -13.04 9.65
C MET A 91 2.19 -13.60 10.61
N LYS A 92 1.05 -12.92 10.69
CA LYS A 92 -0.06 -13.31 11.57
C LYS A 92 -1.37 -12.70 11.10
N ILE A 93 -2.45 -13.46 11.26
CA ILE A 93 -3.82 -13.00 11.12
C ILE A 93 -4.44 -12.97 12.52
N MET A 94 -5.05 -11.86 12.88
CA MET A 94 -5.70 -11.67 14.18
C MET A 94 -7.17 -11.32 13.98
N PRO A 95 -8.13 -12.10 14.53
CA PRO A 95 -9.50 -11.65 14.62
C PRO A 95 -9.57 -10.49 15.62
N VAL A 96 -10.18 -9.38 15.22
CA VAL A 96 -10.47 -8.22 16.06
C VAL A 96 -11.97 -8.02 16.10
N GLN A 97 -12.52 -7.87 17.29
CA GLN A 97 -13.97 -7.84 17.49
C GLN A 97 -14.39 -6.48 18.05
N LYS A 98 -15.54 -5.98 17.59
CA LYS A 98 -16.20 -4.80 18.14
C LYS A 98 -17.58 -5.20 18.63
N GLN A 99 -17.86 -4.95 19.90
CA GLN A 99 -19.18 -5.19 20.48
C GLN A 99 -20.18 -4.18 19.92
N THR A 100 -21.34 -4.68 19.51
CA THR A 100 -22.47 -3.87 19.03
C THR A 100 -23.73 -4.27 19.79
N ARG A 101 -24.82 -3.50 19.62
CA ARG A 101 -26.12 -3.84 20.22
C ARG A 101 -26.67 -5.18 19.73
N ALA A 102 -26.31 -5.60 18.52
CA ALA A 102 -26.72 -6.87 17.90
C ALA A 102 -25.66 -7.99 18.06
N GLY A 103 -24.78 -7.90 19.07
CA GLY A 103 -23.71 -8.85 19.31
C GLY A 103 -22.35 -8.41 18.76
N GLN A 104 -21.42 -9.36 18.64
CA GLN A 104 -20.03 -9.07 18.28
C GLN A 104 -19.85 -9.01 16.76
N ARG A 105 -19.28 -7.91 16.26
CA ARG A 105 -18.86 -7.77 14.87
C ARG A 105 -17.37 -8.05 14.75
N THR A 106 -17.01 -9.14 14.08
CA THR A 106 -15.62 -9.54 13.87
C THR A 106 -15.05 -8.96 12.56
N ARG A 107 -13.75 -8.68 12.56
CA ARG A 107 -12.93 -8.36 11.39
C ARG A 107 -11.59 -9.06 11.54
N PHE A 108 -10.84 -9.18 10.46
CA PHE A 108 -9.52 -9.81 10.46
C PHE A 108 -8.45 -8.78 10.15
N LYS A 109 -7.48 -8.67 11.05
CA LYS A 109 -6.29 -7.85 10.90
C LYS A 109 -5.13 -8.74 10.44
N ALA A 110 -4.60 -8.47 9.25
CA ALA A 110 -3.45 -9.15 8.69
C ALA A 110 -2.18 -8.30 8.87
N PHE A 111 -1.09 -8.98 9.25
CA PHE A 111 0.27 -8.43 9.28
C PHE A 111 1.08 -9.14 8.20
N VAL A 112 1.61 -8.39 7.24
CA VAL A 112 2.35 -8.91 6.09
C VAL A 112 3.68 -8.18 5.99
N VAL A 113 4.75 -8.92 5.74
CA VAL A 113 6.08 -8.39 5.44
C VAL A 113 6.36 -8.65 3.96
N VAL A 114 6.96 -7.68 3.28
CA VAL A 114 7.39 -7.80 1.90
C VAL A 114 8.86 -7.39 1.82
N GLY A 115 9.68 -8.10 1.05
CA GLY A 115 11.06 -7.70 0.81
C GLY A 115 11.74 -8.52 -0.27
N ASP A 116 12.87 -8.02 -0.75
CA ASP A 116 13.67 -8.62 -1.83
C ASP A 116 14.89 -9.40 -1.31
N GLY A 117 15.20 -9.31 -0.01
CA GLY A 117 16.41 -9.88 0.57
C GLY A 117 17.68 -9.09 0.23
N ASN A 118 17.54 -7.86 -0.28
CA ASN A 118 18.66 -6.99 -0.69
C ASN A 118 18.43 -5.56 -0.19
N GLY A 119 18.18 -5.40 1.11
CA GLY A 119 18.06 -4.09 1.74
C GLY A 119 16.69 -3.41 1.62
N HIS A 120 15.72 -3.97 0.88
CA HIS A 120 14.35 -3.43 0.81
C HIS A 120 13.36 -4.28 1.61
N VAL A 121 12.74 -3.65 2.62
CA VAL A 121 11.66 -4.27 3.40
C VAL A 121 10.51 -3.30 3.57
N GLY A 122 9.29 -3.84 3.49
CA GLY A 122 8.04 -3.16 3.76
C GLY A 122 7.20 -3.93 4.77
N LEU A 123 6.47 -3.20 5.62
CA LEU A 123 5.55 -3.78 6.61
C LEU A 123 4.13 -3.29 6.35
N GLY A 124 3.22 -4.21 6.05
CA GLY A 124 1.81 -3.93 5.80
C GLY A 124 0.91 -4.40 6.92
N VAL A 125 -0.01 -3.53 7.34
CA VAL A 125 -1.05 -3.89 8.31
C VAL A 125 -2.40 -3.40 7.82
N LYS A 126 -3.31 -4.34 7.53
CA LYS A 126 -4.67 -4.04 7.08
C LYS A 126 -5.70 -4.82 7.86
N CYS A 127 -6.88 -4.23 8.05
CA CYS A 127 -8.03 -4.88 8.65
C CYS A 127 -9.23 -4.83 7.71
N SER A 128 -9.83 -5.98 7.44
CA SER A 128 -11.00 -6.15 6.56
C SER A 128 -12.00 -7.13 7.16
N LYS A 129 -13.21 -7.22 6.59
CA LYS A 129 -14.23 -8.19 7.04
C LYS A 129 -13.86 -9.63 6.68
N GLU A 130 -13.14 -9.81 5.57
CA GLU A 130 -12.68 -11.10 5.06
C GLU A 130 -11.16 -11.17 5.14
N VAL A 131 -10.63 -12.38 5.31
CA VAL A 131 -9.19 -12.61 5.44
C VAL A 131 -8.47 -12.31 4.13
N ALA A 132 -8.96 -12.81 3.00
CA ALA A 132 -8.31 -12.62 1.70
C ALA A 132 -8.17 -11.13 1.33
N THR A 133 -9.22 -10.33 1.56
CA THR A 133 -9.18 -8.88 1.31
C THR A 133 -8.27 -8.14 2.27
N ALA A 134 -8.12 -8.60 3.52
CA ALA A 134 -7.15 -8.07 4.47
C ALA A 134 -5.72 -8.34 4.00
N ILE A 135 -5.42 -9.56 3.54
CA ILE A 135 -4.08 -9.94 3.07
C ILE A 135 -3.69 -9.12 1.84
N ARG A 136 -4.55 -9.11 0.79
CA ARG A 136 -4.27 -8.33 -0.43
C ARG A 136 -4.04 -6.85 -0.13
N GLY A 137 -4.88 -6.25 0.70
CA GLY A 137 -4.71 -4.86 1.12
C GLY A 137 -3.47 -4.63 2.00
N ALA A 138 -3.06 -5.61 2.80
CA ALA A 138 -1.83 -5.52 3.58
C ALA A 138 -0.59 -5.60 2.70
N ILE A 139 -0.57 -6.45 1.65
CA ILE A 139 0.54 -6.51 0.68
C ILE A 139 0.73 -5.14 0.00
N ILE A 140 -0.35 -4.53 -0.48
CA ILE A 140 -0.30 -3.19 -1.10
C ILE A 140 0.26 -2.15 -0.13
N LEU A 141 -0.21 -2.16 1.12
CA LEU A 141 0.31 -1.24 2.14
C LEU A 141 1.77 -1.50 2.49
N ALA A 142 2.20 -2.77 2.53
CA ALA A 142 3.60 -3.13 2.81
C ALA A 142 4.54 -2.50 1.79
N LYS A 143 4.18 -2.52 0.50
CA LYS A 143 4.94 -1.89 -0.58
C LYS A 143 5.03 -0.36 -0.43
N LEU A 144 4.02 0.27 0.17
CA LEU A 144 3.93 1.73 0.30
C LEU A 144 4.56 2.27 1.59
N SER A 145 4.58 1.49 2.68
CA SER A 145 4.84 2.04 4.01
C SER A 145 6.18 1.61 4.60
N VAL A 146 6.92 2.62 5.05
CA VAL A 146 8.12 2.52 5.89
C VAL A 146 7.72 3.21 7.22
N THR A 147 7.34 2.48 8.27
CA THR A 147 6.95 3.09 9.57
C THR A 147 7.54 2.37 10.80
N GLY A 148 8.06 3.14 11.77
CA GLY A 148 8.52 2.71 13.10
C GLY A 148 8.58 3.94 14.03
N LYS A 149 8.40 3.98 15.36
CA LYS A 149 8.49 3.15 16.58
C LYS A 149 7.13 2.62 17.08
N CYS A 150 7.09 1.61 17.97
CA CYS A 150 5.80 1.12 18.50
C CYS A 150 5.80 0.66 19.97
N GLY A 151 5.04 1.41 20.80
CA GLY A 151 4.66 1.02 22.15
C GLY A 151 5.84 0.91 23.12
N SER A 152 5.78 -0.08 24.01
CA SER A 152 6.79 -0.38 25.04
C SER A 152 7.87 -1.36 24.58
N VAL A 153 7.80 -1.85 23.33
CA VAL A 153 8.74 -2.84 22.81
C VAL A 153 9.96 -2.11 22.24
N THR A 154 11.14 -2.47 22.74
CA THR A 154 12.40 -2.00 22.21
C THR A 154 13.20 -3.18 21.66
N VAL A 155 13.78 -2.99 20.49
CA VAL A 155 14.65 -3.98 19.82
C VAL A 155 16.01 -3.34 19.68
N ARG A 156 17.04 -4.02 20.18
CA ARG A 156 18.45 -3.67 20.00
C ARG A 156 19.06 -4.69 19.06
N MET A 157 19.68 -4.20 18.00
CA MET A 157 20.49 -5.00 17.08
C MET A 157 21.97 -4.72 17.36
N VAL A 158 22.78 -5.77 17.36
CA VAL A 158 24.23 -5.70 17.53
C VAL A 158 24.84 -6.47 16.36
N PRO A 159 25.78 -5.89 15.61
CA PRO A 159 26.44 -6.59 14.51
C PRO A 159 27.15 -7.84 15.06
N ALA A 160 26.96 -8.96 14.38
CA ALA A 160 27.59 -10.23 14.73
C ALA A 160 28.81 -10.48 13.81
N PRO A 161 29.79 -11.30 14.23
CA PRO A 161 30.88 -11.70 13.35
C PRO A 161 30.35 -12.48 12.14
N ARG A 162 31.10 -12.48 11.04
CA ARG A 162 30.70 -13.13 9.80
C ARG A 162 30.44 -14.63 10.00
N GLY A 163 29.31 -15.11 9.51
CA GLY A 163 28.90 -16.51 9.61
C GLY A 163 28.23 -16.91 10.94
N ALA A 164 27.95 -15.95 11.83
CA ALA A 164 27.19 -16.18 13.06
C ALA A 164 25.70 -16.45 12.80
N GLY A 165 25.18 -15.97 11.67
CA GLY A 165 23.77 -16.01 11.29
C GLY A 165 22.90 -15.05 12.12
N ILE A 166 21.58 -15.15 11.89
CA ILE A 166 20.58 -14.32 12.57
C ILE A 166 20.15 -14.98 13.89
N VAL A 167 20.62 -14.42 15.01
CA VAL A 167 20.17 -14.81 16.36
C VAL A 167 19.04 -13.90 16.79
N ALA A 168 17.81 -14.31 16.47
CA ALA A 168 16.61 -13.54 16.76
C ALA A 168 15.38 -14.43 16.99
N ALA A 169 14.39 -13.88 17.69
CA ALA A 169 13.07 -14.50 17.81
C ALA A 169 12.42 -14.66 16.42
N ARG A 170 11.46 -15.60 16.28
CA ARG A 170 10.81 -15.94 15.00
C ARG A 170 10.33 -14.73 14.20
N VAL A 171 9.82 -13.71 14.88
CA VAL A 171 9.25 -12.50 14.27
C VAL A 171 10.33 -11.60 13.64
N PRO A 172 11.30 -11.05 14.40
CA PRO A 172 12.37 -10.25 13.84
C PRO A 172 13.28 -11.04 12.90
N LYS A 173 13.47 -12.35 13.14
CA LYS A 173 14.29 -13.20 12.26
C LYS A 173 13.79 -13.15 10.81
N LYS A 174 12.48 -13.27 10.60
CA LYS A 174 11.89 -13.16 9.26
C LYS A 174 12.12 -11.78 8.65
N VAL A 175 11.83 -10.71 9.40
CA VAL A 175 12.03 -9.33 8.93
C VAL A 175 13.48 -9.09 8.49
N LEU A 176 14.45 -9.60 9.26
CA LEU A 176 15.88 -9.50 8.97
C LEU A 176 16.30 -10.32 7.74
N GLN A 177 15.71 -11.50 7.54
CA GLN A 177 15.91 -12.30 6.32
C GLN A 177 15.40 -11.56 5.08
N PHE A 178 14.21 -10.95 5.15
CA PHE A 178 13.70 -10.11 4.05
C PHE A 178 14.54 -8.85 3.81
N ALA A 179 15.25 -8.36 4.84
CA ALA A 179 16.20 -7.26 4.70
C ALA A 179 17.53 -7.67 4.06
N GLY A 180 17.82 -8.97 3.96
CA GLY A 180 19.13 -9.45 3.48
C GLY A 180 20.24 -9.37 4.52
N ILE A 181 19.91 -9.23 5.81
CA ILE A 181 20.92 -9.19 6.87
C ILE A 181 21.34 -10.61 7.22
N GLU A 182 22.62 -10.92 7.01
CA GLU A 182 23.18 -12.26 7.24
C GLU A 182 23.48 -12.52 8.72
N ASP A 183 24.17 -11.57 9.38
CA ASP A 183 24.74 -11.75 10.71
C ASP A 183 24.30 -10.64 11.68
N VAL A 184 23.49 -11.00 12.68
CA VAL A 184 23.06 -10.04 13.70
C VAL A 184 22.63 -10.72 14.99
N PHE A 185 23.06 -10.15 16.11
CA PHE A 185 22.53 -10.47 17.43
C PHE A 185 21.40 -9.51 17.78
N THR A 186 20.28 -10.04 18.25
CA THR A 186 19.14 -9.22 18.66
C THR A 186 18.83 -9.40 20.13
N SER A 187 18.50 -8.29 20.79
CA SER A 187 17.97 -8.28 22.15
C SER A 187 16.67 -7.49 22.15
N SER A 188 15.60 -8.05 22.72
CA SER A 188 14.29 -7.41 22.78
C SER A 188 13.83 -7.25 24.22
N ARG A 189 13.37 -6.05 24.58
CA ARG A 189 12.83 -5.74 25.91
C ARG A 189 11.41 -5.18 25.79
N GLY A 190 10.58 -5.43 26.82
CA GLY A 190 9.17 -5.04 26.85
C GLY A 190 8.21 -6.18 26.48
N SER A 191 6.96 -5.86 26.15
CA SER A 191 5.91 -6.86 25.89
C SER A 191 5.96 -7.41 24.46
N THR A 192 6.94 -8.28 24.20
CA THR A 192 7.20 -8.91 22.90
C THR A 192 6.12 -9.91 22.46
N LYS A 193 5.21 -10.31 23.36
CA LYS A 193 4.02 -11.13 23.02
C LYS A 193 3.12 -10.43 22.00
N THR A 194 3.11 -9.09 21.98
CA THR A 194 2.32 -8.30 21.02
C THR A 194 3.04 -8.22 19.67
N LEU A 195 2.76 -9.18 18.78
CA LEU A 195 3.42 -9.29 17.47
C LEU A 195 3.40 -7.97 16.67
N GLY A 196 2.26 -7.27 16.65
CA GLY A 196 2.14 -6.02 15.89
C GLY A 196 3.11 -4.92 16.36
N ASN A 197 3.36 -4.81 17.66
CA ASN A 197 4.32 -3.84 18.20
C ASN A 197 5.74 -4.31 17.97
N PHE A 198 5.98 -5.62 18.12
CA PHE A 198 7.31 -6.20 17.96
C PHE A 198 7.84 -6.09 16.53
N VAL A 199 7.01 -6.35 15.51
CA VAL A 199 7.39 -6.18 14.10
C VAL A 199 7.70 -4.72 13.80
N LYS A 200 6.83 -3.79 14.24
CA LYS A 200 7.05 -2.34 14.04
C LYS A 200 8.30 -1.82 14.74
N ALA A 201 8.61 -2.32 15.94
CA ALA A 201 9.83 -1.95 16.66
C ALA A 201 11.09 -2.48 15.96
N THR A 202 11.02 -3.68 15.38
CA THR A 202 12.11 -4.23 14.56
C THR A 202 12.34 -3.37 13.31
N PHE A 203 11.25 -2.99 12.64
CA PHE A 203 11.29 -2.15 11.45
C PHE A 203 11.80 -0.73 11.73
N ASP A 204 11.44 -0.14 12.88
CA ASP A 204 11.98 1.14 13.36
C ASP A 204 13.51 1.12 13.51
N CYS A 205 14.04 0.02 14.04
CA CYS A 205 15.49 -0.16 14.20
C CYS A 205 16.19 -0.16 12.84
N LEU A 206 15.62 -0.83 11.83
CA LEU A 206 16.15 -0.84 10.46
C LEU A 206 16.04 0.52 9.77
N MET A 207 14.94 1.25 9.96
CA MET A 207 14.80 2.58 9.37
C MET A 207 15.86 3.57 9.91
N LYS A 208 16.20 3.46 11.19
CA LYS A 208 17.16 4.34 11.85
C LYS A 208 18.62 4.09 11.45
N THR A 209 18.95 2.98 10.80
CA THR A 209 20.33 2.71 10.36
C THR A 209 20.80 3.78 9.38
N TYR A 210 19.97 4.17 8.42
CA TYR A 210 20.26 5.26 7.47
C TYR A 210 20.26 6.65 8.11
N GLY A 211 19.68 6.81 9.30
CA GLY A 211 19.69 8.07 10.05
C GLY A 211 20.94 8.27 10.91
N PHE A 212 21.74 7.22 11.12
CA PHE A 212 22.94 7.30 11.95
C PHE A 212 24.15 7.78 11.12
N LEU A 213 24.74 8.90 11.53
CA LEU A 213 25.87 9.50 10.82
C LEU A 213 27.20 8.91 11.31
N THR A 214 27.80 8.03 10.52
CA THR A 214 29.17 7.53 10.75
C THR A 214 30.21 8.50 10.18
N PRO A 215 31.48 8.44 10.63
CA PRO A 215 32.57 9.22 10.06
C PRO A 215 32.70 9.13 8.53
N ASP A 216 32.35 7.99 7.94
CA ASP A 216 32.34 7.81 6.47
C ASP A 216 31.36 8.74 5.74
N PHE A 217 30.28 9.13 6.42
CA PHE A 217 29.24 10.03 5.91
C PHE A 217 29.48 11.51 6.26
N TRP A 218 30.59 11.88 6.91
CA TRP A 218 30.91 13.28 7.24
C TRP A 218 31.37 14.10 6.03
N ARG A 219 31.65 13.45 4.90
CA ARG A 219 31.99 14.15 3.66
C ARG A 219 30.83 15.04 3.22
N GLU A 220 31.15 16.21 2.70
CA GLU A 220 30.15 17.15 2.19
C GLU A 220 29.28 16.48 1.12
N THR A 221 27.96 16.62 1.29
CA THR A 221 26.99 16.03 0.37
C THR A 221 26.89 16.86 -0.90
N ARG A 222 27.05 16.21 -2.05
CA ARG A 222 26.81 16.85 -3.35
C ARG A 222 25.32 16.85 -3.65
N PHE A 223 24.69 18.02 -3.65
CA PHE A 223 23.28 18.15 -4.00
C PHE A 223 23.07 17.94 -5.51
N THR A 224 22.32 16.90 -5.85
CA THR A 224 21.82 16.66 -7.20
C THR A 224 20.46 17.33 -7.40
N LYS A 225 20.10 17.61 -8.65
CA LYS A 225 18.77 18.12 -8.97
C LYS A 225 17.72 17.05 -8.69
N SER A 226 16.56 17.47 -8.17
CA SER A 226 15.44 16.55 -7.96
C SER A 226 14.91 16.02 -9.31
N PRO A 227 14.44 14.77 -9.38
CA PRO A 227 13.80 14.22 -10.58
C PRO A 227 12.63 15.07 -11.08
N PHE A 228 11.92 15.75 -10.18
CA PHE A 228 10.83 16.65 -10.55
C PHE A 228 11.32 17.94 -11.22
N GLN A 229 12.52 18.40 -10.89
CA GLN A 229 13.12 19.57 -11.50
C GLN A 229 13.75 19.21 -12.85
N GLU A 230 14.48 18.09 -12.92
CA GLU A 230 15.14 17.64 -14.14
C GLU A 230 14.14 17.32 -15.25
N TYR A 231 13.02 16.67 -14.93
CA TYR A 231 12.02 16.26 -15.91
C TYR A 231 10.78 17.18 -15.94
N THR A 232 10.94 18.45 -15.58
CA THR A 232 9.85 19.45 -15.57
C THR A 232 9.14 19.52 -16.92
N ASP A 233 9.89 19.60 -18.02
CA ASP A 233 9.34 19.74 -19.38
C ASP A 233 8.46 18.56 -19.78
N PHE A 234 8.81 17.36 -19.33
CA PHE A 234 8.00 16.18 -19.54
C PHE A 234 6.73 16.18 -18.70
N LEU A 235 6.82 16.59 -17.44
CA LEU A 235 5.67 16.64 -16.55
C LEU A 235 4.67 17.74 -16.92
N ALA A 236 5.12 18.77 -17.66
CA ALA A 236 4.27 19.80 -18.23
C ALA A 236 3.37 19.28 -19.36
N LYS A 237 3.75 18.18 -20.03
CA LYS A 237 2.90 17.56 -21.07
C LYS A 237 1.61 16.99 -20.44
N PRO A 238 0.43 17.28 -21.02
CA PRO A 238 -0.82 16.81 -20.46
C PRO A 238 -0.93 15.28 -20.58
N THR A 239 -1.45 14.64 -19.53
CA THR A 239 -1.55 13.16 -19.43
C THR A 239 -2.29 12.53 -20.62
N LYS A 240 -3.30 13.23 -21.19
CA LYS A 240 -4.02 12.77 -22.39
C LYS A 240 -3.13 12.70 -23.64
N ALA A 241 -2.19 13.63 -23.81
CA ALA A 241 -1.31 13.63 -24.99
C ALA A 241 -0.33 12.46 -24.96
N ILE A 242 0.14 12.07 -23.77
CA ILE A 242 1.05 10.92 -23.59
C ILE A 242 0.33 9.60 -23.90
N LEU A 243 -0.94 9.48 -23.52
CA LEU A 243 -1.73 8.27 -23.80
C LEU A 243 -2.02 8.09 -25.30
N LEU A 244 -2.15 9.19 -26.05
CA LEU A 244 -2.33 9.16 -27.51
C LEU A 244 -1.01 8.79 -28.21
N ASP A 245 0.12 9.35 -27.79
CA ASP A 245 1.47 8.97 -28.26
C ASP A 245 1.78 7.47 -28.01
N GLU A 246 1.36 6.92 -26.86
CA GLU A 246 1.50 5.48 -26.57
C GLU A 246 0.62 4.61 -27.49
N ALA A 247 -0.55 5.08 -27.91
CA ALA A 247 -1.44 4.34 -28.80
C ALA A 247 -0.87 4.31 -30.23
N GLU A 248 -0.36 5.44 -30.72
CA GLU A 248 0.27 5.53 -32.06
C GLU A 248 1.56 4.68 -32.16
N LYS A 249 2.35 4.58 -31.08
CA LYS A 249 3.55 3.72 -31.04
C LYS A 249 3.28 2.22 -31.01
N VAL A 250 2.06 1.80 -30.68
CA VAL A 250 1.66 0.37 -30.68
C VAL A 250 1.11 -0.04 -32.05
N GLU A 251 0.68 0.93 -32.86
CA GLU A 251 0.16 0.71 -34.22
C GLU A 251 1.23 0.83 -35.33
N ALA A 252 2.45 1.25 -34.99
CA ALA A 252 3.62 1.32 -35.88
C ALA A 252 4.62 0.19 -35.63
#